data_AF-A0A367ILR3-F1
#
_entry.id   AF-A0A367ILR3-F1
#
_cell.length_a   1.000
_cell.length_b   1.000
_cell.length_c   1.000
_cell.angle_alpha   90.00
_cell.angle_beta   90.00
_cell.angle_gamma   90.00
#
_symmetry.space_group_name_H-M   'P 1'
#
loop_
_entity.id
_entity.type
_entity.pdbx_description
1 polymer ?
#
loop_
_entity_poly.entity_id
_entity_poly.type
_entity_poly.pdbx_seq_one_letter_code
_entity_poly.pdbx_strand_id
1 'polypeptide(L)'
;CVDWIHKCKEKGIHVPIVPGIMPIPTYQSFRRMIHLCNVKVPEKVMQDLDAIKGDDQKVKEYGVQLAVDMIKKLHTEAGICNFHISTLNLERSTRLILEELQLHKQQTNKIPPWAPVHDPARAELWDEFPNGRYGDSRSPAYGENTYGAGQILPTSDASSKWGQPNHENDITELFVKYIRGELDSLPWCEERLHTESEAIRQRLTDINQRGYWTVSSQPAVNGVPSEDKIYGWGPKGGYVYQKAFLEFFVSDQHIKELLARLYKDSSITFYATNLKNAVTWGVFPGKEIIQPTIIEKASFEAWKDEAFGLWKEWEEQYPPGSSSQKVLEEIRQSYWLVNVVHNDFQKSDLLFNVMLA
;
A
#
# COMPACT_ATOMS: atom_id res chain seq x y z
N CYS A 1 -14.67 5.78 -37.69
CA CYS A 1 -13.48 5.09 -37.12
C CYS A 1 -12.91 4.11 -38.15
N VAL A 2 -13.67 3.10 -38.60
CA VAL A 2 -13.22 2.12 -39.60
C VAL A 2 -12.67 2.78 -40.88
N ASP A 3 -13.41 3.73 -41.47
CA ASP A 3 -12.95 4.47 -42.66
C ASP A 3 -11.64 5.23 -42.44
N TRP A 4 -11.41 5.74 -41.23
CA TRP A 4 -10.18 6.44 -40.89
C TRP A 4 -8.99 5.47 -40.85
N ILE A 5 -9.19 4.29 -40.27
CA ILE A 5 -8.18 3.22 -40.26
C ILE A 5 -7.82 2.80 -41.69
N HIS A 6 -8.81 2.66 -42.58
CA HIS A 6 -8.55 2.36 -43.99
C HIS A 6 -7.74 3.44 -44.68
N LYS A 7 -8.10 4.72 -44.50
CA LYS A 7 -7.34 5.86 -45.05
C LYS A 7 -5.90 5.90 -44.53
N CYS A 8 -5.67 5.62 -43.26
CA CYS A 8 -4.32 5.54 -42.69
C CYS A 8 -3.50 4.42 -43.36
N LYS A 9 -4.09 3.23 -43.53
CA LYS A 9 -3.44 2.09 -44.19
C LYS A 9 -3.11 2.40 -45.66
N GLU A 10 -4.03 3.01 -46.40
CA GLU A 10 -3.81 3.45 -47.78
C GLU A 10 -2.65 4.47 -47.91
N LYS A 11 -2.36 5.21 -46.84
CA LYS A 11 -1.23 6.15 -46.76
C LYS A 11 0.07 5.51 -46.24
N GLY A 12 0.10 4.19 -46.06
CA GLY A 12 1.28 3.45 -45.60
C GLY A 12 1.49 3.46 -44.08
N ILE A 13 0.50 3.88 -43.30
CA ILE A 13 0.58 3.87 -41.83
C ILE A 13 0.12 2.50 -41.33
N HIS A 14 1.06 1.70 -40.85
CA HIS A 14 0.82 0.31 -40.42
C HIS A 14 0.91 0.09 -38.91
N VAL A 15 1.25 1.12 -38.13
CA VAL A 15 1.24 1.04 -36.66
C VAL A 15 -0.20 0.81 -36.13
N PRO A 16 -0.37 0.09 -35.00
CA PRO A 16 -1.69 -0.09 -34.40
C PRO A 16 -2.37 1.24 -34.07
N ILE A 17 -3.64 1.39 -34.46
CA ILE A 17 -4.45 2.56 -34.13
C ILE A 17 -5.43 2.15 -33.03
N VAL A 18 -5.31 2.76 -31.86
CA VAL A 18 -6.15 2.48 -30.69
C VAL A 18 -7.28 3.52 -30.62
N PRO A 19 -8.56 3.14 -30.74
CA PRO A 19 -9.67 4.07 -30.63
C PRO A 19 -9.84 4.55 -29.19
N GLY A 20 -9.98 5.87 -29.02
CA GLY A 20 -10.45 6.46 -27.77
C GLY A 20 -11.97 6.32 -27.62
N ILE A 21 -12.40 5.85 -26.46
CA ILE A 21 -13.80 5.77 -26.03
C ILE A 21 -13.96 6.66 -24.81
N MET A 22 -14.91 7.57 -24.87
CA MET A 22 -15.22 8.45 -23.75
C MET A 22 -16.68 8.24 -23.33
N PRO A 23 -16.92 7.65 -22.16
CA PRO A 23 -18.27 7.50 -21.62
C PRO A 23 -18.89 8.87 -21.33
N ILE A 24 -20.21 8.98 -21.42
CA ILE A 24 -20.94 10.20 -21.08
C ILE A 24 -21.21 10.21 -19.57
N PRO A 25 -20.61 11.13 -18.78
CA PRO A 25 -20.80 11.13 -17.34
C PRO A 25 -22.08 11.89 -16.93
N THR A 26 -22.38 13.00 -17.60
CA THR A 26 -23.54 13.88 -17.39
C THR A 26 -23.89 14.60 -18.69
N TYR A 27 -25.14 15.08 -18.81
CA TYR A 27 -25.62 15.78 -20.00
C TYR A 27 -24.85 17.10 -20.22
N GLN A 28 -24.61 17.86 -19.14
CA GLN A 28 -23.91 19.14 -19.21
C GLN A 28 -22.46 18.99 -19.66
N SER A 29 -21.72 18.02 -19.10
CA SER A 29 -20.33 17.74 -19.49
C SER A 29 -20.22 17.31 -20.94
N PHE A 30 -21.18 16.50 -21.42
CA PHE A 30 -21.24 16.11 -22.82
C PHE A 30 -21.49 17.30 -23.75
N ARG A 31 -22.47 18.16 -23.45
CA ARG A 31 -22.74 19.39 -24.22
C ARG A 31 -21.51 20.31 -24.29
N ARG A 32 -20.83 20.50 -23.16
CA ARG A 32 -19.60 21.28 -23.10
C ARG A 32 -18.51 20.69 -23.99
N MET A 33 -18.34 19.36 -23.98
CA MET A 33 -17.30 18.72 -24.77
C MET A 33 -17.58 18.74 -26.27
N ILE A 34 -18.83 18.54 -26.68
CA ILE A 34 -19.25 18.68 -28.08
C ILE A 34 -18.85 20.06 -28.61
N HIS A 35 -19.11 21.11 -27.81
CA HIS A 35 -18.78 22.48 -28.17
C HIS A 35 -17.26 22.71 -28.26
N LEU A 36 -16.49 22.24 -27.27
CA LEU A 36 -15.04 22.38 -27.23
C LEU A 36 -14.33 21.64 -28.38
N CYS A 37 -14.76 20.41 -28.67
CA CYS A 37 -14.14 19.59 -29.71
C CYS A 37 -14.71 19.85 -31.10
N ASN A 38 -15.75 20.68 -31.22
CA ASN A 38 -16.50 20.96 -32.45
C ASN A 38 -16.92 19.66 -33.19
N VAL A 39 -17.41 18.68 -32.43
CA VAL A 39 -17.77 17.34 -32.95
C VAL A 39 -19.24 17.30 -33.32
N LYS A 40 -19.57 16.64 -34.44
CA LYS A 40 -20.96 16.35 -34.80
C LYS A 40 -21.40 15.06 -34.13
N VAL A 41 -22.40 15.16 -33.25
CA VAL A 41 -23.00 14.00 -32.58
C VAL A 41 -24.18 13.48 -33.40
N PRO A 42 -24.36 12.15 -33.55
CA PRO A 42 -25.53 11.59 -34.21
C PRO A 42 -26.84 12.08 -33.59
N GLU A 43 -27.82 12.45 -34.42
CA GLU A 43 -29.10 13.04 -33.96
C GLU A 43 -29.83 12.15 -32.96
N LYS A 44 -29.85 10.83 -33.20
CA LYS A 44 -30.46 9.85 -32.29
C LYS A 44 -29.87 9.94 -30.87
N VAL A 45 -28.55 10.05 -30.75
CA VAL A 45 -27.87 10.14 -29.45
C VAL A 45 -28.28 11.41 -28.71
N MET A 46 -28.42 12.52 -29.43
CA MET A 46 -28.89 13.78 -28.84
C MET A 46 -30.35 13.71 -28.41
N GLN A 47 -31.23 13.12 -29.24
CA GLN A 47 -32.64 12.94 -28.91
C GLN A 47 -32.85 12.07 -27.68
N ASP A 48 -32.16 10.93 -27.61
CA ASP A 48 -32.21 10.00 -26.49
C ASP A 48 -31.75 10.69 -25.19
N LEU A 49 -30.66 11.46 -25.25
CA LEU A 49 -30.14 12.23 -24.11
C LEU A 49 -31.05 13.39 -23.70
N ASP A 50 -31.68 14.09 -24.65
CA ASP A 50 -32.59 15.21 -24.36
C ASP A 50 -33.83 14.75 -23.58
N ALA A 51 -34.30 13.53 -23.81
CA ALA A 51 -35.42 12.93 -23.08
C ALA A 51 -35.10 12.62 -21.61
N ILE A 52 -33.82 12.36 -21.29
CA ILE A 52 -33.36 11.96 -19.96
C ILE A 52 -32.47 13.02 -19.28
N LYS A 53 -32.31 14.21 -19.86
CA LYS A 53 -31.38 15.26 -19.42
C LYS A 53 -31.56 15.75 -17.97
N GLY A 54 -32.71 15.49 -17.35
CA GLY A 54 -33.00 15.84 -15.95
C GLY A 54 -32.65 14.74 -14.94
N ASP A 55 -32.16 13.59 -15.41
CA ASP A 55 -31.86 12.40 -14.60
C ASP A 55 -30.42 11.93 -14.88
N ASP A 56 -29.47 12.40 -14.06
CA ASP A 56 -28.05 12.11 -14.24
C ASP A 56 -27.72 10.62 -14.16
N GLN A 57 -28.51 9.84 -13.43
CA GLN A 57 -28.32 8.39 -13.33
C GLN A 57 -28.67 7.72 -14.65
N LYS A 58 -29.81 8.07 -15.26
CA LYS A 58 -30.19 7.55 -16.59
C LYS A 58 -29.23 8.01 -17.69
N VAL A 59 -28.76 9.25 -17.64
CA VAL A 59 -27.76 9.75 -18.60
C VAL A 59 -26.48 8.92 -18.54
N LYS A 60 -26.03 8.58 -17.33
CA LYS A 60 -24.83 7.76 -17.12
C LYS A 60 -25.02 6.33 -17.60
N GLU A 61 -26.16 5.70 -17.28
CA GLU A 61 -26.51 4.35 -17.74
C GLU A 61 -26.54 4.29 -19.28
N TYR A 62 -27.17 5.28 -19.92
CA TYR A 62 -27.15 5.42 -21.37
C TYR A 62 -25.73 5.58 -21.92
N GLY A 63 -24.90 6.40 -21.26
CA GLY A 63 -23.50 6.62 -21.63
C GLY A 63 -22.63 5.36 -21.56
N VAL A 64 -22.86 4.51 -20.55
CA VAL A 64 -22.20 3.20 -20.40
C VAL A 64 -22.64 2.27 -21.53
N GLN A 65 -23.94 2.11 -21.76
CA GLN A 65 -24.46 1.23 -22.81
C GLN A 65 -23.96 1.64 -24.19
N LEU A 66 -23.98 2.95 -24.49
CA LEU A 66 -23.48 3.48 -25.75
C LEU A 66 -21.99 3.13 -25.97
N ALA A 67 -21.17 3.24 -24.93
CA ALA A 67 -19.75 2.89 -25.00
C ALA A 67 -19.55 1.38 -25.24
N VAL A 68 -20.29 0.54 -24.52
CA VAL A 68 -20.27 -0.93 -24.68
C VAL A 68 -20.67 -1.33 -26.10
N ASP A 69 -21.75 -0.75 -26.63
CA ASP A 69 -22.23 -1.02 -27.98
C ASP A 69 -21.21 -0.58 -29.05
N MET A 70 -20.59 0.58 -28.87
CA MET A 70 -19.52 1.06 -29.75
C MET A 70 -18.31 0.12 -29.76
N ILE A 71 -17.87 -0.33 -28.58
CA ILE A 71 -16.74 -1.26 -28.45
C ILE A 71 -17.07 -2.60 -29.12
N LYS A 72 -18.23 -3.20 -28.82
CA LYS A 72 -18.68 -4.46 -29.43
C LYS A 72 -18.78 -4.36 -30.94
N LYS A 73 -19.33 -3.25 -31.45
CA LYS A 73 -19.44 -3.00 -32.89
C LYS A 73 -18.06 -2.89 -33.56
N LEU A 74 -17.15 -2.08 -33.00
CA LEU A 74 -15.80 -1.91 -33.54
C LEU A 74 -14.98 -3.21 -33.49
N HIS A 75 -15.15 -4.01 -32.44
CA HIS A 75 -14.54 -5.32 -32.32
C HIS A 75 -15.04 -6.27 -33.42
N THR A 76 -16.37 -6.37 -33.55
CA THR A 76 -17.01 -7.32 -34.48
C THR A 76 -16.79 -6.95 -35.95
N GLU A 77 -16.92 -5.67 -36.29
CA GLU A 77 -16.87 -5.21 -37.69
C GLU A 77 -15.44 -4.96 -38.20
N ALA A 78 -14.51 -4.57 -37.32
CA ALA A 78 -13.17 -4.15 -37.72
C ALA A 78 -12.04 -4.94 -37.03
N GLY A 79 -12.35 -5.94 -36.20
CA GLY A 79 -11.37 -6.77 -35.52
C GLY A 79 -10.50 -6.00 -34.51
N ILE A 80 -10.98 -4.87 -34.00
CA ILE A 80 -10.22 -4.04 -33.06
C ILE A 80 -10.31 -4.67 -31.66
N CYS A 81 -9.15 -4.95 -31.06
CA CYS A 81 -9.07 -5.57 -29.74
C CYS A 81 -8.59 -4.60 -28.64
N ASN A 82 -8.01 -3.46 -29.02
CA ASN A 82 -7.43 -2.50 -28.08
C ASN A 82 -8.24 -1.20 -28.09
N PHE A 83 -8.60 -0.71 -26.91
CA PHE A 83 -9.38 0.53 -26.73
C PHE A 83 -8.78 1.36 -25.60
N HIS A 84 -8.78 2.68 -25.76
CA HIS A 84 -8.40 3.61 -24.71
C HIS A 84 -9.66 4.22 -24.11
N ILE A 85 -9.95 3.98 -22.82
CA ILE A 85 -11.12 4.55 -22.14
C ILE A 85 -10.72 5.80 -21.36
N SER A 86 -11.30 6.95 -21.70
CA SER A 86 -11.07 8.21 -20.99
C SER A 86 -11.92 8.25 -19.71
N THR A 87 -11.27 8.08 -18.57
CA THR A 87 -11.94 7.95 -17.26
C THR A 87 -12.40 9.28 -16.67
N LEU A 88 -11.76 10.39 -17.06
CA LEU A 88 -11.99 11.73 -16.47
C LEU A 88 -11.85 11.75 -14.94
N ASN A 89 -10.96 10.91 -14.40
CA ASN A 89 -10.79 10.66 -12.95
C ASN A 89 -12.06 10.12 -12.26
N LEU A 90 -12.96 9.48 -13.01
CA LEU A 90 -14.18 8.84 -12.52
C LEU A 90 -14.14 7.32 -12.78
N GLU A 91 -14.32 6.55 -11.72
CA GLU A 91 -14.22 5.08 -11.77
C GLU A 91 -15.49 4.41 -12.31
N ARG A 92 -16.67 4.85 -11.83
CA ARG A 92 -17.92 4.08 -11.93
C ARG A 92 -18.32 3.69 -13.35
N SER A 93 -18.29 4.63 -14.31
CA SER A 93 -18.68 4.34 -15.70
C SER A 93 -17.69 3.39 -16.37
N THR A 94 -16.39 3.57 -16.12
CA THR A 94 -15.33 2.71 -16.66
C THR A 94 -15.46 1.29 -16.13
N ARG A 95 -15.68 1.13 -14.82
CA ARG A 95 -15.89 -0.18 -14.20
C ARG A 95 -17.08 -0.93 -14.81
N LEU A 96 -18.24 -0.26 -14.93
CA LEU A 96 -19.44 -0.87 -15.51
C LEU A 96 -19.23 -1.31 -16.96
N ILE A 97 -18.52 -0.52 -17.77
CA ILE A 97 -18.16 -0.91 -19.15
C ILE A 97 -17.31 -2.19 -19.15
N LEU A 98 -16.29 -2.28 -18.27
CA LEU A 98 -15.44 -3.47 -18.18
C LEU A 98 -16.21 -4.70 -17.67
N GLU A 99 -17.17 -4.51 -16.76
CA GLU A 99 -18.06 -5.56 -16.26
C GLU A 99 -18.95 -6.12 -17.38
N GLU A 100 -19.63 -5.25 -18.12
CA GLU A 100 -20.50 -5.64 -19.23
C GLU A 100 -19.75 -6.28 -20.40
N LEU A 101 -18.51 -5.87 -20.64
CA LEU A 101 -17.63 -6.48 -21.63
C LEU A 101 -16.98 -7.78 -21.13
N GLN A 102 -17.16 -8.13 -19.86
CA GLN A 102 -16.52 -9.28 -19.21
C GLN A 102 -14.98 -9.22 -19.26
N LEU A 103 -14.42 -8.00 -19.27
CA LEU A 103 -12.98 -7.74 -19.31
C LEU A 103 -12.39 -7.46 -17.92
N HIS A 104 -13.20 -7.51 -16.87
CA HIS A 104 -12.72 -7.50 -15.51
C HIS A 104 -12.14 -8.87 -15.16
N LYS A 105 -10.85 -8.95 -14.82
CA LYS A 105 -10.34 -10.12 -14.11
C LYS A 105 -10.91 -10.06 -12.69
N GLN A 106 -11.66 -11.08 -12.27
CA GLN A 106 -11.76 -11.34 -10.83
C GLN A 106 -10.34 -11.61 -10.34
N GLN A 107 -9.80 -10.73 -9.51
CA GLN A 107 -8.51 -10.95 -8.85
C GLN A 107 -8.68 -12.17 -7.92
N THR A 108 -8.41 -13.37 -8.43
CA THR A 108 -8.48 -14.61 -7.63
C THR A 108 -7.20 -14.86 -6.85
N ASN A 109 -6.11 -14.20 -7.24
CA ASN A 109 -4.83 -14.34 -6.57
C ASN A 109 -4.66 -13.11 -5.69
N LYS A 110 -4.67 -13.33 -4.37
CA LYS A 110 -4.16 -12.34 -3.43
C LYS A 110 -2.75 -11.99 -3.88
N ILE A 111 -2.57 -10.73 -4.23
CA ILE A 111 -1.25 -10.18 -4.50
C ILE A 111 -0.43 -10.37 -3.20
N PRO A 112 0.85 -10.78 -3.28
CA PRO A 112 1.65 -10.93 -2.07
C PRO A 112 1.63 -9.63 -1.25
N PRO A 113 1.71 -9.72 0.10
CA PRO A 113 1.62 -8.54 0.99
C PRO A 113 2.61 -7.42 0.66
N TRP A 114 3.69 -7.77 -0.05
CA TRP A 114 4.82 -6.91 -0.39
C TRP A 114 4.83 -6.46 -1.87
N ALA A 115 3.74 -6.59 -2.63
CA ALA A 115 3.69 -5.99 -3.96
C ALA A 115 3.42 -4.47 -3.91
N PRO A 116 4.22 -3.65 -4.61
CA PRO A 116 3.94 -2.22 -4.72
C PRO A 116 2.67 -1.95 -5.55
N VAL A 117 1.95 -0.87 -5.20
CA VAL A 117 0.79 -0.36 -5.95
C VAL A 117 1.24 -0.07 -7.39
N HIS A 118 0.68 -0.78 -8.36
CA HIS A 118 1.17 -0.83 -9.74
C HIS A 118 1.18 0.53 -10.45
N ASP A 119 2.36 1.04 -10.79
CA ASP A 119 2.58 1.86 -11.99
C ASP A 119 3.18 0.96 -13.10
N PRO A 120 2.37 0.55 -14.11
CA PRO A 120 2.83 -0.30 -15.20
C PRO A 120 3.99 0.30 -16.01
N ALA A 121 4.15 1.62 -16.03
CA ALA A 121 5.23 2.28 -16.79
C ALA A 121 6.62 2.11 -16.14
N ARG A 122 6.67 1.78 -14.84
CA ARG A 122 7.94 1.52 -14.13
C ARG A 122 8.33 0.04 -14.13
N ALA A 123 7.39 -0.87 -14.39
CA ALA A 123 7.64 -2.32 -14.44
C ALA A 123 8.50 -2.74 -15.65
N GLU A 124 8.49 -1.98 -16.75
CA GLU A 124 9.32 -2.26 -17.93
C GLU A 124 10.81 -1.93 -17.74
N LEU A 125 11.18 -1.28 -16.62
CA LEU A 125 12.57 -0.97 -16.26
C LEU A 125 13.16 -1.98 -15.25
N TRP A 126 12.42 -3.02 -14.88
CA TRP A 126 12.82 -4.00 -13.87
C TRP A 126 13.33 -5.28 -14.54
N ASP A 127 14.65 -5.48 -14.55
CA ASP A 127 15.26 -6.74 -15.02
C ASP A 127 14.97 -7.92 -14.06
N GLU A 128 14.63 -7.66 -12.79
CA GLU A 128 14.19 -8.67 -11.81
C GLU A 128 12.99 -8.15 -10.97
N PHE A 129 11.92 -8.95 -10.91
CA PHE A 129 10.69 -8.66 -10.15
C PHE A 129 10.91 -8.80 -8.62
N PRO A 130 10.05 -8.14 -7.83
CA PRO A 130 10.30 -6.90 -7.10
C PRO A 130 11.31 -7.04 -5.95
N ASN A 131 12.24 -6.09 -5.88
CA ASN A 131 13.03 -5.79 -4.69
C ASN A 131 12.31 -4.69 -3.89
N GLY A 132 11.57 -5.08 -2.84
CA GLY A 132 11.04 -4.14 -1.86
C GLY A 132 12.15 -3.52 -0.98
N ARG A 133 11.76 -2.87 0.14
CA ARG A 133 12.66 -2.38 1.21
C ARG A 133 13.75 -3.38 1.63
N TYR A 134 13.48 -4.66 1.46
CA TYR A 134 14.26 -5.81 1.93
C TYR A 134 14.92 -6.62 0.78
N GLY A 135 15.10 -6.01 -0.39
CA GLY A 135 15.80 -6.60 -1.53
C GLY A 135 17.30 -6.29 -1.57
N ASP A 136 17.99 -6.80 -2.59
CA ASP A 136 19.45 -6.67 -2.77
C ASP A 136 19.90 -5.20 -2.84
N SER A 137 20.84 -4.81 -1.98
CA SER A 137 21.46 -3.47 -1.92
C SER A 137 22.17 -2.99 -3.18
N ARG A 138 22.39 -3.89 -4.13
CA ARG A 138 22.99 -3.60 -5.44
C ARG A 138 21.95 -3.34 -6.53
N SER A 139 20.65 -3.51 -6.23
CA SER A 139 19.55 -3.29 -7.17
C SER A 139 19.31 -1.79 -7.41
N PRO A 140 18.99 -1.35 -8.65
CA PRO A 140 18.61 0.03 -8.94
C PRO A 140 17.32 0.50 -8.20
N ALA A 141 16.47 -0.44 -7.78
CA ALA A 141 15.26 -0.17 -7.00
C ALA A 141 15.53 -0.08 -5.48
N TYR A 142 16.77 -0.32 -5.05
CA TYR A 142 17.14 -0.32 -3.64
C TYR A 142 17.07 1.09 -3.05
N GLY A 143 16.26 1.25 -2.00
CA GLY A 143 15.96 2.56 -1.42
C GLY A 143 14.84 3.34 -2.12
N GLU A 144 14.17 2.77 -3.13
CA GLU A 144 12.92 3.36 -3.64
C GLU A 144 11.78 3.10 -2.64
N ASN A 145 11.03 4.15 -2.28
CA ASN A 145 9.88 4.18 -1.37
C ASN A 145 8.93 3.01 -1.61
N THR A 146 9.13 1.92 -0.88
CA THR A 146 8.41 0.68 -1.16
C THR A 146 7.33 0.38 -0.14
N TYR A 147 7.32 1.03 1.04
CA TYR A 147 6.19 0.99 1.98
C TYR A 147 6.20 2.24 2.87
N GLY A 148 5.27 3.19 2.65
CA GLY A 148 4.97 4.26 3.63
C GLY A 148 5.23 5.71 3.20
N ALA A 149 6.21 6.01 2.35
CA ALA A 149 6.45 7.39 1.90
C ALA A 149 5.55 7.82 0.73
N GLY A 150 4.25 7.74 0.97
CA GLY A 150 3.18 8.20 0.10
C GLY A 150 2.33 9.32 0.71
N GLN A 151 2.73 9.95 1.81
CA GLN A 151 1.99 11.11 2.32
C GLN A 151 2.53 12.43 1.78
N ILE A 152 2.04 12.78 0.59
CA ILE A 152 1.48 14.12 0.45
C ILE A 152 0.06 14.04 1.04
N LEU A 153 -0.09 13.86 2.36
CA LEU A 153 -1.38 14.07 3.01
C LEU A 153 -1.51 15.56 3.39
N PRO A 154 -2.66 16.19 3.12
CA PRO A 154 -2.91 17.55 3.55
C PRO A 154 -2.79 17.69 5.08
N THR A 155 -1.81 18.48 5.46
CA THR A 155 -1.39 18.84 6.82
C THR A 155 -2.42 19.76 7.49
N SER A 156 -3.56 19.23 7.94
CA SER A 156 -4.52 19.98 8.79
C SER A 156 -5.35 19.19 9.82
N ASP A 157 -5.29 17.85 9.85
CA ASP A 157 -6.22 17.03 10.67
C ASP A 157 -5.58 16.21 11.82
N ALA A 158 -4.26 16.35 12.07
CA ALA A 158 -3.57 15.54 13.07
C ALA A 158 -4.12 15.71 14.51
N SER A 159 -4.49 16.93 14.90
CA SER A 159 -5.15 17.18 16.20
C SER A 159 -6.53 16.51 16.29
N SER A 160 -7.26 16.40 15.18
CA SER A 160 -8.55 15.71 15.13
C SER A 160 -8.36 14.19 15.25
N LYS A 161 -7.31 13.66 14.61
CA LYS A 161 -7.07 12.21 14.52
C LYS A 161 -6.34 11.63 15.73
N TRP A 162 -5.26 12.29 16.16
CA TRP A 162 -4.35 11.79 17.20
C TRP A 162 -4.40 12.62 18.48
N GLY A 163 -5.25 13.65 18.54
CA GLY A 163 -5.39 14.50 19.71
C GLY A 163 -4.18 15.40 19.94
N GLN A 164 -3.97 15.80 21.19
CA GLN A 164 -2.85 16.64 21.64
C GLN A 164 -2.08 15.88 22.74
N PRO A 165 -1.18 14.95 22.37
CA PRO A 165 -0.42 14.20 23.37
C PRO A 165 0.45 15.16 24.17
N ASN A 166 0.52 15.03 25.48
CA ASN A 166 1.36 15.86 26.36
C ASN A 166 2.32 15.03 27.20
N HIS A 167 2.19 13.70 27.17
CA HIS A 167 3.04 12.75 27.87
C HIS A 167 3.28 11.51 27.00
N GLU A 168 4.35 10.79 27.31
CA GLU A 168 4.70 9.50 26.70
C GLU A 168 3.55 8.47 26.76
N ASN A 169 2.77 8.49 27.84
CA ASN A 169 1.62 7.60 27.99
C ASN A 169 0.51 7.90 26.98
N ASP A 170 0.34 9.14 26.53
CA ASP A 170 -0.66 9.48 25.52
C ASP A 170 -0.30 8.84 24.18
N ILE A 171 1.00 8.78 23.87
CA ILE A 171 1.51 8.08 22.68
C ILE A 171 1.26 6.58 22.81
N THR A 172 1.55 5.99 23.98
CA THR A 172 1.24 4.59 24.25
C THR A 172 -0.24 4.27 24.03
N GLU A 173 -1.14 5.14 24.51
CA GLU A 173 -2.58 4.97 24.30
C GLU A 173 -2.99 5.04 22.83
N LEU A 174 -2.37 5.91 22.02
CA LEU A 174 -2.64 5.99 20.58
C LEU A 174 -2.26 4.69 19.86
N PHE A 175 -1.08 4.14 20.17
CA PHE A 175 -0.66 2.86 19.61
C PHE A 175 -1.58 1.71 20.04
N VAL A 176 -1.98 1.67 21.31
CA VAL A 176 -2.95 0.67 21.81
C VAL A 176 -4.31 0.81 21.13
N LYS A 177 -4.83 2.03 20.96
CA LYS A 177 -6.09 2.29 20.23
C LYS A 177 -6.02 1.83 18.78
N TYR A 178 -4.89 2.08 18.11
CA TYR A 178 -4.65 1.58 16.75
C TYR A 178 -4.70 0.05 16.69
N ILE A 179 -3.97 -0.64 17.58
CA ILE A 179 -3.98 -2.11 17.64
C ILE A 179 -5.36 -2.68 18.00
N ARG A 180 -6.19 -1.95 18.74
CA ARG A 180 -7.59 -2.35 19.04
C ARG A 180 -8.57 -2.04 17.92
N GLY A 181 -8.15 -1.31 16.88
CA GLY A 181 -9.03 -0.86 15.79
C GLY A 181 -9.93 0.32 16.17
N GLU A 182 -9.63 1.01 17.28
CA GLU A 182 -10.30 2.24 17.71
C GLU A 182 -9.74 3.48 16.99
N LEU A 183 -8.55 3.33 16.38
CA LEU A 183 -7.90 4.34 15.56
C LEU A 183 -7.57 3.75 14.18
N ASP A 184 -7.90 4.48 13.12
CA ASP A 184 -7.78 3.96 11.75
C ASP A 184 -6.35 3.94 11.20
N SER A 185 -5.48 4.80 11.72
CA SER A 185 -4.11 4.94 11.20
C SER A 185 -3.17 5.65 12.21
N LEU A 186 -1.87 5.40 12.05
CA LEU A 186 -0.75 6.08 12.70
C LEU A 186 0.17 6.69 11.61
N PRO A 187 1.18 7.52 11.95
CA PRO A 187 2.11 8.05 10.95
C PRO A 187 2.80 6.97 10.10
N TRP A 188 3.12 5.82 10.70
CA TRP A 188 3.76 4.68 9.99
C TRP A 188 2.76 3.69 9.38
N CYS A 189 1.48 3.79 9.73
CA CYS A 189 0.48 2.80 9.37
C CYS A 189 -0.73 3.49 8.76
N GLU A 190 -0.82 3.53 7.43
CA GLU A 190 -1.88 4.21 6.68
C GLU A 190 -3.21 3.47 6.73
N GLU A 191 -3.14 2.14 6.81
CA GLU A 191 -4.29 1.25 6.82
C GLU A 191 -4.57 0.70 8.21
N ARG A 192 -5.81 0.23 8.40
CA ARG A 192 -6.19 -0.54 9.59
C ARG A 192 -5.37 -1.82 9.69
N LEU A 193 -5.21 -2.30 10.91
CA LEU A 193 -4.52 -3.54 11.19
C LEU A 193 -5.05 -4.69 10.31
N HIS A 194 -4.15 -5.31 9.54
CA HIS A 194 -4.50 -6.37 8.61
C HIS A 194 -4.97 -7.62 9.37
N THR A 195 -5.83 -8.41 8.72
CA THR A 195 -6.45 -9.61 9.35
C THR A 195 -5.45 -10.65 9.84
N GLU A 196 -4.24 -10.67 9.28
CA GLU A 196 -3.16 -11.57 9.71
C GLU A 196 -2.69 -11.30 11.15
N SER A 197 -2.73 -10.04 11.59
CA SER A 197 -2.27 -9.63 12.91
C SER A 197 -3.29 -9.93 14.01
N GLU A 198 -4.51 -10.36 13.65
CA GLU A 198 -5.54 -10.73 14.63
C GLU A 198 -5.04 -11.81 15.61
N ALA A 199 -4.29 -12.79 15.09
CA ALA A 199 -3.70 -13.87 15.87
C ALA A 199 -2.73 -13.38 16.97
N ILE A 200 -2.17 -12.18 16.82
CA ILE A 200 -1.20 -11.58 17.73
C ILE A 200 -1.69 -10.26 18.35
N ARG A 201 -2.95 -9.86 18.12
CA ARG A 201 -3.48 -8.55 18.53
C ARG A 201 -3.33 -8.28 20.03
N GLN A 202 -3.66 -9.25 20.88
CA GLN A 202 -3.51 -9.10 22.33
C GLN A 202 -2.03 -8.94 22.73
N ARG A 203 -1.13 -9.72 22.12
CA ARG A 203 0.30 -9.62 22.39
C ARG A 203 0.85 -8.26 21.96
N LEU A 204 0.44 -7.77 20.79
CA LEU A 204 0.78 -6.43 20.33
C LEU A 204 0.25 -5.36 21.30
N THR A 205 -0.98 -5.51 21.81
CA THR A 205 -1.54 -4.60 22.82
C THR A 205 -0.65 -4.56 24.06
N ASP A 206 -0.29 -5.73 24.61
CA ASP A 206 0.54 -5.84 25.82
C ASP A 206 1.96 -5.29 25.60
N ILE A 207 2.54 -5.52 24.41
CA ILE A 207 3.85 -4.98 23.99
C ILE A 207 3.81 -3.45 23.93
N ASN A 208 2.78 -2.87 23.29
CA ASN A 208 2.63 -1.42 23.22
C ASN A 208 2.40 -0.80 24.61
N GLN A 209 1.62 -1.44 25.48
CA GLN A 209 1.42 -1.00 26.86
C GLN A 209 2.70 -0.96 27.70
N ARG A 210 3.74 -1.71 27.33
CA ARG A 210 5.07 -1.65 27.95
C ARG A 210 5.98 -0.55 27.38
N GLY A 211 5.48 0.27 26.44
CA GLY A 211 6.26 1.31 25.78
C GLY A 211 7.10 0.80 24.61
N TYR A 212 6.76 -0.37 24.02
CA TYR A 212 7.35 -0.85 22.78
C TYR A 212 6.37 -0.58 21.64
N TRP A 213 6.50 0.59 21.02
CA TRP A 213 5.51 1.12 20.08
C TRP A 213 5.66 0.51 18.69
N THR A 214 4.84 -0.50 18.39
CA THR A 214 4.97 -1.32 17.17
C THR A 214 4.48 -0.59 15.94
N VAL A 215 5.33 -0.52 14.92
CA VAL A 215 5.04 0.07 13.60
C VAL A 215 4.93 -0.97 12.50
N SER A 216 5.45 -2.17 12.73
CA SER A 216 5.24 -3.31 11.82
C SER A 216 5.32 -4.64 12.58
N SER A 217 4.57 -5.64 12.13
CA SER A 217 4.54 -6.96 12.76
C SER A 217 4.06 -8.03 11.80
N GLN A 218 4.48 -9.27 12.04
CA GLN A 218 3.97 -10.45 11.35
C GLN A 218 4.01 -11.66 12.29
N PRO A 219 2.97 -12.52 12.33
CA PRO A 219 3.02 -13.76 13.09
C PRO A 219 3.93 -14.80 12.41
N ALA A 220 4.32 -15.84 13.15
CA ALA A 220 4.91 -17.01 12.49
C ALA A 220 3.82 -17.85 11.84
N VAL A 221 4.10 -18.35 10.63
CA VAL A 221 3.23 -19.26 9.88
C VAL A 221 4.05 -20.47 9.46
N ASN A 222 3.51 -21.65 9.74
CA ASN A 222 4.19 -22.92 9.51
C ASN A 222 3.41 -23.77 8.49
N GLY A 223 3.66 -23.54 7.20
CA GLY A 223 3.23 -24.43 6.12
C GLY A 223 1.72 -24.45 5.90
N VAL A 224 1.06 -23.29 5.89
CA VAL A 224 -0.36 -23.19 5.52
C VAL A 224 -0.50 -23.28 3.99
N PRO A 225 -1.65 -23.75 3.45
CA PRO A 225 -1.88 -23.76 2.01
C PRO A 225 -1.72 -22.35 1.39
N SER A 226 -1.21 -22.25 0.17
CA SER A 226 -1.14 -20.96 -0.56
C SER A 226 -2.53 -20.34 -0.84
N GLU A 227 -3.59 -21.13 -0.72
CA GLU A 227 -4.99 -20.71 -0.83
C GLU A 227 -5.61 -20.33 0.53
N ASP A 228 -4.83 -20.29 1.61
CA ASP A 228 -5.31 -19.90 2.94
C ASP A 228 -5.95 -18.50 2.95
N LYS A 229 -7.09 -18.36 3.63
CA LYS A 229 -7.91 -17.14 3.62
C LYS A 229 -7.26 -15.97 4.34
N ILE A 230 -6.29 -16.19 5.21
CA ILE A 230 -5.62 -15.14 5.98
C ILE A 230 -4.20 -14.97 5.43
N TYR A 231 -3.41 -16.03 5.43
CA TYR A 231 -1.98 -16.01 5.17
C TYR A 231 -1.59 -16.47 3.75
N GLY A 232 -2.55 -16.97 2.97
CA GLY A 232 -2.29 -17.55 1.65
C GLY A 232 -1.96 -16.50 0.58
N TRP A 233 -0.90 -16.77 -0.19
CA TRP A 233 -0.49 -16.03 -1.38
C TRP A 233 0.30 -16.94 -2.33
N GLY A 234 0.44 -16.52 -3.59
CA GLY A 234 1.19 -17.26 -4.61
C GLY A 234 0.38 -18.33 -5.38
N PRO A 235 1.05 -19.17 -6.20
CA PRO A 235 0.38 -20.18 -7.02
C PRO A 235 -0.36 -21.25 -6.19
N LYS A 236 -1.43 -21.80 -6.75
CA LYS A 236 -2.22 -22.88 -6.11
C LYS A 236 -1.38 -24.14 -5.88
N GLY A 237 -1.68 -24.87 -4.80
CA GLY A 237 -0.98 -26.09 -4.41
C GLY A 237 0.38 -25.87 -3.73
N GLY A 238 0.71 -24.62 -3.40
CA GLY A 238 1.90 -24.26 -2.63
C GLY A 238 1.64 -24.22 -1.13
N TYR A 239 2.70 -23.94 -0.37
CA TYR A 239 2.65 -23.73 1.09
C TYR A 239 3.36 -22.43 1.45
N VAL A 240 2.78 -21.68 2.37
CA VAL A 240 3.30 -20.40 2.86
C VAL A 240 3.93 -20.58 4.24
N TYR A 241 5.09 -19.95 4.43
CA TYR A 241 5.84 -19.91 5.68
C TYR A 241 6.18 -18.46 6.01
N GLN A 242 6.15 -18.13 7.29
CA GLN A 242 6.50 -16.81 7.81
C GLN A 242 7.27 -16.96 9.12
N LYS A 243 8.34 -16.17 9.29
CA LYS A 243 8.98 -15.98 10.59
C LYS A 243 8.21 -14.92 11.38
N ALA A 244 8.17 -15.07 12.71
CA ALA A 244 7.64 -14.02 13.56
C ALA A 244 8.56 -12.79 13.51
N PHE A 245 7.95 -11.62 13.41
CA PHE A 245 8.63 -10.36 13.17
C PHE A 245 7.97 -9.21 13.94
N LEU A 246 8.79 -8.30 14.48
CA LEU A 246 8.37 -7.04 15.08
C LEU A 246 9.32 -5.91 14.73
N GLU A 247 8.77 -4.74 14.41
CA GLU A 247 9.48 -3.47 14.34
C GLU A 247 8.77 -2.44 15.20
N PHE A 248 9.52 -1.75 16.07
CA PHE A 248 8.94 -0.86 17.08
C PHE A 248 9.93 0.22 17.56
N PHE A 249 9.38 1.28 18.14
CA PHE A 249 10.15 2.28 18.89
C PHE A 249 10.20 1.94 20.38
N VAL A 250 11.35 2.16 21.02
CA VAL A 250 11.55 1.93 22.47
C VAL A 250 12.48 2.98 23.07
N SER A 251 12.24 3.37 24.32
CA SER A 251 13.03 4.39 25.01
C SER A 251 14.46 3.96 25.34
N ASP A 252 15.34 4.96 25.49
CA ASP A 252 16.72 4.81 26.00
C ASP A 252 16.79 4.06 27.35
N GLN A 253 15.74 4.16 28.17
CA GLN A 253 15.67 3.49 29.47
C GLN A 253 15.48 1.98 29.30
N HIS A 254 14.62 1.56 28.38
CA HIS A 254 14.25 0.15 28.21
C HIS A 254 15.16 -0.62 27.25
N ILE A 255 15.88 0.05 26.35
CA ILE A 255 16.68 -0.62 25.31
C ILE A 255 17.75 -1.55 25.89
N LYS A 256 18.42 -1.18 26.99
CA LYS A 256 19.51 -2.00 27.57
C LYS A 256 19.03 -3.36 28.05
N GLU A 257 17.89 -3.36 28.76
CA GLU A 257 17.28 -4.60 29.26
C GLU A 257 16.73 -5.45 28.11
N LEU A 258 16.09 -4.80 27.13
CA LEU A 258 15.62 -5.47 25.92
C LEU A 258 16.78 -6.18 25.20
N LEU A 259 17.86 -5.47 24.89
CA LEU A 259 19.03 -6.06 24.22
C LEU A 259 19.61 -7.24 25.03
N ALA A 260 19.70 -7.12 26.36
CA ALA A 260 20.16 -8.21 27.21
C ALA A 260 19.26 -9.46 27.15
N ARG A 261 17.95 -9.32 26.91
CA ARG A 261 17.05 -10.45 26.64
C ARG A 261 17.26 -11.01 25.24
N LEU A 262 17.33 -10.16 24.22
CA LEU A 262 17.52 -10.59 22.82
C LEU A 262 18.83 -11.37 22.63
N TYR A 263 19.93 -10.94 23.27
CA TYR A 263 21.22 -11.64 23.19
C TYR A 263 21.23 -13.04 23.82
N LYS A 264 20.25 -13.40 24.66
CA LYS A 264 20.19 -14.73 25.28
C LYS A 264 19.66 -15.80 24.34
N ASP A 265 18.93 -15.41 23.29
CA ASP A 265 18.34 -16.35 22.34
C ASP A 265 19.08 -16.32 21.01
N SER A 266 19.84 -17.38 20.72
CA SER A 266 20.57 -17.54 19.47
C SER A 266 19.67 -17.71 18.24
N SER A 267 18.35 -17.84 18.43
CA SER A 267 17.38 -17.92 17.34
C SER A 267 16.84 -16.54 16.95
N ILE A 268 17.20 -15.49 17.68
CA ILE A 268 16.77 -14.12 17.39
C ILE A 268 17.83 -13.39 16.56
N THR A 269 17.38 -12.77 15.47
CA THR A 269 18.15 -11.76 14.73
C THR A 269 17.52 -10.40 14.98
N PHE A 270 18.34 -9.37 15.21
CA PHE A 270 17.80 -8.01 15.41
C PHE A 270 18.75 -6.91 14.93
N TYR A 271 18.14 -5.76 14.64
CA TYR A 271 18.79 -4.47 14.43
C TYR A 271 18.23 -3.43 15.39
N ALA A 272 19.09 -2.57 15.92
CA ALA A 272 18.70 -1.47 16.80
C ALA A 272 19.49 -0.21 16.46
N THR A 273 18.81 0.93 16.35
CA THR A 273 19.43 2.21 16.00
C THR A 273 18.65 3.38 16.58
N ASN A 274 19.29 4.53 16.73
CA ASN A 274 18.60 5.80 17.00
C ASN A 274 19.24 6.91 16.15
N LEU A 275 18.84 8.17 16.37
CA LEU A 275 19.40 9.31 15.63
C LEU A 275 20.88 9.61 15.96
N LYS A 276 21.40 9.13 17.10
CA LYS A 276 22.74 9.46 17.60
C LYS A 276 23.77 8.35 17.37
N ASN A 277 23.31 7.10 17.39
CA ASN A 277 24.12 5.90 17.38
C ASN A 277 23.93 5.15 16.06
N ALA A 278 25.04 4.65 15.52
CA ALA A 278 25.02 3.73 14.39
C ALA A 278 24.29 2.43 14.74
N VAL A 279 23.81 1.72 13.71
CA VAL A 279 23.10 0.46 13.86
C VAL A 279 23.95 -0.55 14.62
N THR A 280 23.40 -1.08 15.70
CA THR A 280 23.89 -2.27 16.39
C THR A 280 23.07 -3.47 15.95
N TRP A 281 23.71 -4.63 15.77
CA TRP A 281 23.04 -5.84 15.29
C TRP A 281 23.50 -7.09 16.02
N GLY A 282 22.61 -8.08 16.10
CA GLY A 282 22.91 -9.45 16.51
C GLY A 282 22.44 -10.40 15.43
N VAL A 283 23.34 -11.20 14.86
CA VAL A 283 23.04 -12.23 13.86
C VAL A 283 23.63 -13.55 14.34
N PHE A 284 22.81 -14.59 14.42
CA PHE A 284 23.20 -15.93 14.86
C PHE A 284 22.82 -16.96 13.78
N PRO A 285 23.56 -18.08 13.66
CA PRO A 285 23.62 -18.84 12.42
C PRO A 285 22.33 -19.60 12.08
N GLY A 286 21.93 -19.54 10.80
CA GLY A 286 20.94 -20.40 10.15
C GLY A 286 21.01 -20.23 8.64
N LYS A 287 21.20 -21.33 7.89
CA LYS A 287 21.42 -21.32 6.43
C LYS A 287 20.27 -20.63 5.68
N GLU A 288 20.61 -19.93 4.60
CA GLU A 288 19.65 -19.31 3.69
C GLU A 288 18.68 -20.35 3.11
N ILE A 289 17.41 -20.16 3.45
CA ILE A 289 16.27 -20.62 2.65
C ILE A 289 15.86 -19.41 1.81
N ILE A 290 15.49 -19.61 0.55
CA ILE A 290 14.96 -18.55 -0.32
C ILE A 290 13.76 -17.91 0.39
N GLN A 291 13.98 -16.76 1.00
CA GLN A 291 13.02 -16.04 1.83
C GLN A 291 12.76 -14.68 1.17
N PRO A 292 11.51 -14.32 0.84
CA PRO A 292 11.19 -13.07 0.13
C PRO A 292 11.34 -11.82 1.00
N THR A 293 11.68 -11.96 2.28
CA THR A 293 11.84 -10.84 3.22
C THR A 293 13.19 -10.97 3.92
N ILE A 294 14.21 -10.29 3.39
CA ILE A 294 15.54 -10.22 3.98
C ILE A 294 15.74 -8.84 4.60
N ILE A 295 15.78 -8.78 5.92
CA ILE A 295 16.09 -7.52 6.61
C ILE A 295 17.60 -7.32 6.56
N GLU A 296 18.09 -6.64 5.53
CA GLU A 296 19.50 -6.27 5.44
C GLU A 296 19.80 -5.05 6.32
N LYS A 297 21.02 -5.00 6.85
CA LYS A 297 21.49 -3.87 7.67
C LYS A 297 21.36 -2.54 6.91
N ALA A 298 21.78 -2.51 5.65
CA ALA A 298 21.77 -1.30 4.86
C ALA A 298 20.32 -0.83 4.56
N SER A 299 19.36 -1.76 4.39
CA SER A 299 17.95 -1.45 4.23
C SER A 299 17.36 -0.83 5.48
N PHE A 300 17.74 -1.37 6.64
CA PHE A 300 17.32 -0.85 7.94
C PHE A 300 17.93 0.53 8.22
N GLU A 301 19.18 0.77 7.82
CA GLU A 301 19.83 2.08 7.88
C GLU A 301 19.13 3.12 7.01
N ALA A 302 18.75 2.76 5.78
CA ALA A 302 18.03 3.65 4.87
C ALA A 302 16.63 3.99 5.42
N TRP A 303 15.90 2.99 5.90
CA TRP A 303 14.56 3.18 6.48
C TRP A 303 14.56 4.04 7.75
N LYS A 304 15.62 3.96 8.57
CA LYS A 304 15.73 4.73 9.82
C LYS A 304 15.39 6.20 9.59
N ASP A 305 15.95 6.81 8.55
CA ASP A 305 15.80 8.25 8.32
C ASP A 305 14.35 8.62 7.99
N GLU A 306 13.66 7.79 7.21
CA GLU A 306 12.22 7.93 6.93
C GLU A 306 11.38 7.71 8.19
N ALA A 307 11.65 6.63 8.95
CA ALA A 307 10.91 6.29 10.16
C ALA A 307 10.96 7.40 11.22
N PHE A 308 12.13 8.03 11.41
CA PHE A 308 12.30 9.18 12.28
C PHE A 308 11.84 10.50 11.64
N GLY A 309 11.82 10.59 10.30
CA GLY A 309 11.20 11.68 9.56
C GLY A 309 9.71 11.80 9.83
N LEU A 310 8.99 10.67 9.88
CA LEU A 310 7.55 10.63 10.19
C LEU A 310 7.23 11.16 11.61
N TRP A 311 8.12 10.95 12.58
CA TRP A 311 8.00 11.61 13.89
C TRP A 311 8.11 13.14 13.76
N LYS A 312 9.01 13.63 12.90
CA LYS A 312 9.20 15.07 12.68
C LYS A 312 7.99 15.69 11.99
N GLU A 313 7.44 15.02 10.98
CA GLU A 313 6.23 15.45 10.31
C GLU A 313 5.05 15.51 11.30
N TRP A 314 4.91 14.52 12.19
CA TRP A 314 3.89 14.54 13.24
C TRP A 314 4.10 15.68 14.25
N GLU A 315 5.35 15.91 14.67
CA GLU A 315 5.73 17.02 15.54
C GLU A 315 5.31 18.38 14.95
N GLU A 316 5.55 18.59 13.65
CA GLU A 316 5.26 19.84 12.91
C GLU A 316 3.76 20.14 12.78
N GLN A 317 2.89 19.20 13.15
CA GLN A 317 1.45 19.42 13.19
C GLN A 317 0.98 20.27 14.36
N TYR A 318 1.85 20.48 15.37
CA TYR A 318 1.51 21.20 16.59
C TYR A 318 2.25 22.55 16.64
N PRO A 319 1.68 23.58 17.28
CA PRO A 319 2.33 24.89 17.37
C PRO A 319 3.75 24.79 17.98
N PRO A 320 4.73 25.53 17.44
CA PRO A 320 6.08 25.57 18.01
C PRO A 320 6.07 25.97 19.50
N GLY A 321 6.79 25.21 20.31
CA GLY A 321 6.89 25.38 21.76
C GLY A 321 5.74 24.76 22.57
N SER A 322 4.70 24.21 21.92
CA SER A 322 3.61 23.52 22.61
C SER A 322 4.08 22.24 23.30
N SER A 323 3.35 21.80 24.32
CA SER A 323 3.65 20.56 25.05
C SER A 323 3.65 19.33 24.12
N SER A 324 2.71 19.25 23.17
CA SER A 324 2.66 18.16 22.20
C SER A 324 3.84 18.12 21.25
N GLN A 325 4.24 19.28 20.73
CA GLN A 325 5.44 19.36 19.91
C GLN A 325 6.67 18.88 20.69
N LYS A 326 6.85 19.35 21.93
CA LYS A 326 8.00 19.00 22.77
C LYS A 326 8.09 17.50 23.06
N VAL A 327 6.98 16.86 23.42
CA VAL A 327 6.98 15.42 23.69
C VAL A 327 7.32 14.60 22.45
N LEU A 328 6.77 14.95 21.29
CA LEU A 328 7.09 14.27 20.03
C LEU A 328 8.56 14.48 19.63
N GLU A 329 9.08 15.69 19.82
CA GLU A 329 10.49 16.00 19.60
C GLU A 329 11.40 15.19 20.53
N GLU A 330 11.10 15.15 21.83
CA GLU A 330 11.85 14.41 22.85
C GLU A 330 11.88 12.91 22.54
N ILE A 331 10.72 12.33 22.16
CA ILE A 331 10.60 10.94 21.71
C ILE A 331 11.50 10.70 20.50
N ARG A 332 11.36 11.51 19.44
CA ARG A 332 12.14 11.38 18.21
C ARG A 332 13.64 11.41 18.47
N GLN A 333 14.10 12.21 19.42
CA GLN A 333 15.52 12.38 19.75
C GLN A 333 16.10 11.32 20.70
N SER A 334 15.27 10.61 21.46
CA SER A 334 15.71 9.67 22.52
C SER A 334 15.34 8.21 22.27
N TYR A 335 14.36 7.92 21.41
CA TYR A 335 13.92 6.56 21.15
C TYR A 335 14.81 5.83 20.16
N TRP A 336 14.81 4.50 20.28
CA TRP A 336 15.45 3.57 19.36
C TRP A 336 14.41 2.93 18.47
N LEU A 337 14.71 2.84 17.18
CA LEU A 337 14.03 1.95 16.27
C LEU A 337 14.68 0.57 16.39
N VAL A 338 13.87 -0.45 16.64
CA VAL A 338 14.32 -1.84 16.80
C VAL A 338 13.51 -2.74 15.90
N ASN A 339 14.20 -3.66 15.25
CA ASN A 339 13.65 -4.66 14.37
C ASN A 339 14.12 -6.04 14.85
N VAL A 340 13.19 -6.98 15.07
CA VAL A 340 13.46 -8.28 15.67
C VAL A 340 12.76 -9.39 14.89
N VAL A 341 13.49 -10.44 14.55
CA VAL A 341 13.01 -11.64 13.87
C VAL A 341 13.35 -12.86 14.70
N HIS A 342 12.39 -13.77 14.90
CA HIS A 342 12.66 -15.09 15.47
C HIS A 342 12.75 -16.13 14.36
N ASN A 343 13.90 -16.80 14.26
CA ASN A 343 14.22 -17.66 13.13
C ASN A 343 13.55 -19.04 13.17
N ASP A 344 13.10 -19.50 14.34
CA ASP A 344 12.30 -20.72 14.46
C ASP A 344 10.81 -20.40 14.25
N PHE A 345 10.35 -20.56 13.01
CA PHE A 345 8.96 -20.33 12.60
C PHE A 345 7.99 -21.40 13.12
N GLN A 346 8.48 -22.54 13.64
CA GLN A 346 7.61 -23.57 14.22
C GLN A 346 7.13 -23.17 15.63
N LYS A 347 7.76 -22.16 16.23
CA LYS A 347 7.46 -21.67 17.57
C LYS A 347 6.87 -20.27 17.51
N SER A 348 5.58 -20.20 17.17
CA SER A 348 4.83 -18.95 16.94
C SER A 348 4.91 -17.93 18.07
N ASP A 349 5.14 -18.39 19.28
CA ASP A 349 4.94 -17.60 20.49
C ASP A 349 6.24 -17.03 21.04
N LEU A 350 7.40 -17.56 20.65
CA LEU A 350 8.66 -17.29 21.34
C LEU A 350 9.10 -15.84 21.24
N LEU A 351 8.99 -15.22 20.05
CA LEU A 351 9.31 -13.80 19.88
C LEU A 351 8.53 -12.95 20.89
N PHE A 352 7.22 -13.13 20.94
CA PHE A 352 6.36 -12.33 21.81
C PHE A 352 6.57 -12.63 23.29
N ASN A 353 6.88 -13.89 23.64
CA ASN A 353 7.23 -14.26 25.02
C ASN A 353 8.54 -13.57 25.45
N VAL A 354 9.53 -13.45 24.56
CA VAL A 354 10.78 -12.72 24.85
C VAL A 354 10.51 -11.22 25.01
N MET A 355 9.61 -10.66 24.21
CA MET A 355 9.20 -9.25 24.33
C MET A 355 8.40 -8.97 25.62
N LEU A 356 7.65 -9.95 26.11
CA LEU A 356 6.78 -9.85 27.29
C LEU A 356 7.37 -10.46 28.57
N ALA A 357 8.56 -11.07 28.51
CA ALA A 357 9.33 -11.47 29.68
C ALA A 357 9.70 -10.26 30.53
#